data_AF-A0A183DK64-F1
#
_entry.id   AF-A0A183DK64-F1
#
_cell.length_a   1.000
_cell.length_b   1.000
_cell.length_c   1.000
_cell.angle_alpha   90.00
_cell.angle_beta   90.00
_cell.angle_gamma   90.00
#
_symmetry.space_group_name_H-M   'P 1'
#
loop_
_entity.id
_entity.type
_entity.pdbx_description
1 polymer ?
#
loop_
_entity_poly.entity_id
_entity_poly.type
_entity_poly.pdbx_seq_one_letter_code
_entity_poly.pdbx_strand_id
1 'polypeptide(L)'
;MSLFVLSSKDGWVAIMYQGIDATGVDLQPIENYNEWRMIYFISFLLLVGFFVLNMFVGVVVENFHKCKEALEAEMKEQERQKRLERELKRQQFENQYGHRKKRREKLQPYWHNYGPTRLFLNNVVTSKYFDLAIAAVIGKLLLQSIP
;
A
#
# COMPACT_ATOMS: atom_id res chain seq x y z
N MET A 1 -2.41 -48.97 -4.28
CA MET A 1 -3.04 -48.64 -2.98
C MET A 1 -2.01 -48.49 -1.86
N SER A 2 -0.95 -49.29 -1.81
CA SER A 2 0.05 -49.27 -0.73
C SER A 2 0.80 -47.93 -0.57
N LEU A 3 1.13 -47.25 -1.68
CA LEU A 3 1.79 -45.93 -1.68
C LEU A 3 0.95 -44.82 -1.03
N PHE A 4 -0.37 -44.86 -1.18
CA PHE A 4 -1.29 -43.88 -0.59
C PHE A 4 -1.41 -44.07 0.93
N VAL A 5 -1.55 -45.32 1.37
CA VAL A 5 -1.60 -45.72 2.80
C VAL A 5 -0.30 -45.37 3.53
N LEU A 6 0.85 -45.56 2.87
CA LEU A 6 2.15 -45.16 3.41
C LEU A 6 2.26 -43.64 3.60
N SER A 7 1.68 -42.85 2.68
CA SER A 7 1.69 -41.38 2.74
C SER A 7 0.79 -40.81 3.85
N SER A 8 -0.31 -41.48 4.16
CA SER A 8 -1.24 -41.11 5.24
C SER A 8 -0.70 -41.46 6.64
N LYS A 9 0.44 -42.17 6.72
CA LYS A 9 1.03 -42.67 7.97
C LYS A 9 0.09 -43.59 8.77
N ASP A 10 -0.90 -44.17 8.11
CA ASP A 10 -1.88 -45.08 8.71
C ASP A 10 -1.66 -46.47 8.10
N GLY A 11 -1.53 -47.52 8.91
CA GLY A 11 -1.25 -48.89 8.43
C GLY A 11 0.16 -49.19 7.88
N TRP A 12 1.11 -48.24 7.90
CA TRP A 12 2.51 -48.47 7.48
C TRP A 12 3.20 -49.56 8.31
N VAL A 13 2.84 -49.68 9.58
CA VAL A 13 3.34 -50.70 10.50
C VAL A 13 2.95 -52.11 10.04
N ALA A 14 1.73 -52.30 9.54
CA ALA A 14 1.26 -53.60 9.06
C ALA A 14 2.01 -54.04 7.78
N ILE A 15 2.30 -53.10 6.87
CA ILE A 15 3.09 -53.36 5.66
C ILE A 15 4.55 -53.68 6.03
N MET A 16 5.10 -52.99 7.05
CA MET A 16 6.45 -53.26 7.55
C MET A 16 6.55 -54.68 8.12
N TYR A 17 5.60 -55.10 8.97
CA TYR A 17 5.59 -56.46 9.52
C TYR A 17 5.47 -57.52 8.41
N GLN A 18 4.57 -57.33 7.45
CA GLN A 18 4.47 -58.20 6.26
C GLN A 18 5.76 -58.26 5.44
N GLY A 19 6.54 -57.17 5.40
CA GLY A 19 7.83 -57.11 4.72
C GLY A 19 8.97 -57.80 5.47
N ILE A 20 8.93 -57.81 6.81
CA ILE A 20 9.90 -58.51 7.67
C ILE A 20 9.68 -60.02 7.65
N ASP A 21 8.41 -60.44 7.65
CA ASP A 21 8.01 -61.85 7.70
C ASP A 21 8.10 -62.55 6.33
N ALA A 22 8.38 -61.81 5.26
CA ALA A 22 8.52 -62.34 3.90
C ALA A 22 9.80 -63.19 3.73
N THR A 23 9.60 -64.48 3.45
CA THR A 23 10.66 -65.49 3.33
C THR A 23 11.09 -65.73 1.87
N GLY A 24 10.14 -65.92 0.95
CA GLY A 24 10.39 -66.09 -0.50
C GLY A 24 9.10 -66.21 -1.30
N VAL A 25 9.22 -66.38 -2.63
CA VAL A 25 8.06 -66.53 -3.53
C VAL A 25 7.37 -67.88 -3.25
N ASP A 26 6.04 -67.85 -3.09
CA ASP A 26 5.18 -69.01 -2.77
C ASP A 26 5.46 -69.71 -1.43
N LEU A 27 6.17 -69.04 -0.50
CA LEU A 27 6.42 -69.55 0.85
C LEU A 27 5.55 -68.81 1.88
N GLN A 28 5.11 -69.55 2.91
CA GLN A 28 4.38 -68.96 4.03
C GLN A 28 5.31 -67.99 4.79
N PRO A 29 4.82 -66.80 5.17
CA PRO A 29 5.59 -65.88 6.01
C PRO A 29 5.91 -66.52 7.37
N ILE A 30 7.11 -66.27 7.86
CA ILE A 30 7.59 -66.73 9.18
C ILE A 30 7.91 -65.49 10.00
N GLU A 31 7.32 -65.40 11.19
CA GLU A 31 7.54 -64.25 12.08
C GLU A 31 9.03 -64.04 12.36
N ASN A 32 9.50 -62.80 12.20
CA ASN A 32 10.87 -62.37 12.48
C ASN A 32 11.97 -63.10 11.68
N TYR A 33 11.68 -63.52 10.44
CA TYR A 33 12.68 -64.21 9.61
C TYR A 33 13.96 -63.40 9.37
N ASN A 34 13.86 -62.07 9.22
CA ASN A 34 15.04 -61.24 9.00
C ASN A 34 14.87 -59.80 9.52
N GLU A 35 15.09 -59.62 10.82
CA GLU A 35 14.87 -58.37 11.56
C GLU A 35 15.68 -57.18 11.00
N TRP A 36 16.83 -57.43 10.37
CA TRP A 36 17.69 -56.39 9.77
C TRP A 36 17.00 -55.61 8.64
N ARG A 37 15.99 -56.19 7.97
CA ARG A 37 15.19 -55.47 6.95
C ARG A 37 14.38 -54.33 7.55
N MET A 38 14.09 -54.35 8.86
CA MET A 38 13.39 -53.25 9.53
C MET A 38 14.15 -51.93 9.41
N ILE A 39 15.48 -51.95 9.56
CA ILE A 39 16.31 -50.74 9.51
C ILE A 39 16.27 -50.12 8.09
N TYR A 40 16.23 -50.94 7.06
CA TYR A 40 16.04 -50.48 5.68
C TYR A 40 14.69 -49.77 5.50
N PHE A 41 13.59 -50.33 6.01
CA PHE A 41 12.28 -49.69 5.94
C PHE A 41 12.22 -48.37 6.71
N ILE A 42 12.76 -48.33 7.94
CA ILE A 42 12.76 -47.13 8.78
C ILE A 42 13.61 -46.02 8.15
N SER A 43 14.83 -46.34 7.70
CA SER A 43 15.72 -45.36 7.05
C SER A 43 15.12 -44.80 5.76
N PHE A 44 14.51 -45.66 4.93
CA PHE A 44 13.81 -45.24 3.70
C PHE A 44 12.62 -44.32 4.01
N LEU A 45 11.79 -44.67 5.00
CA LEU A 45 10.67 -43.85 5.46
C LEU A 45 11.11 -42.48 5.98
N LEU A 46 12.20 -42.43 6.75
CA LEU A 46 12.73 -41.17 7.26
C LEU A 46 13.33 -40.31 6.14
N LEU A 47 14.10 -40.89 5.21
CA LEU A 47 14.67 -40.16 4.09
C LEU A 47 13.59 -39.57 3.17
N VAL A 48 12.65 -40.40 2.71
CA VAL A 48 11.58 -39.96 1.82
C VAL A 48 10.61 -39.02 2.55
N GLY A 49 10.27 -39.33 3.81
CA GLY A 49 9.42 -38.48 4.63
C GLY A 49 10.03 -37.10 4.87
N PHE A 50 11.32 -37.03 5.24
CA PHE A 50 12.02 -35.77 5.43
C PHE A 50 12.15 -34.98 4.13
N PHE A 51 12.45 -35.66 3.01
CA PHE A 51 12.53 -35.02 1.71
C PHE A 51 11.19 -34.40 1.28
N VAL A 52 10.10 -35.14 1.41
CA VAL A 52 8.75 -34.64 1.07
C VAL A 52 8.34 -33.49 1.98
N LEU A 53 8.63 -33.58 3.28
CA LEU A 53 8.37 -32.48 4.22
C LEU A 53 9.16 -31.23 3.86
N ASN A 54 10.45 -31.37 3.55
CA ASN A 54 11.30 -30.23 3.18
C ASN A 54 10.89 -29.63 1.83
N MET A 55 10.49 -30.46 0.86
CA MET A 55 9.95 -30.01 -0.41
C MET A 55 8.62 -29.27 -0.21
N PHE A 56 7.75 -29.77 0.67
CA PHE A 56 6.47 -29.11 1.01
C PHE A 56 6.70 -27.75 1.66
N VAL A 57 7.57 -27.69 2.69
CA VAL A 57 7.95 -26.43 3.32
C VAL A 57 8.56 -25.49 2.29
N GLY A 58 9.41 -25.97 1.39
CA GLY A 58 9.96 -25.18 0.29
C GLY A 58 8.88 -24.51 -0.57
N VAL A 59 7.92 -25.29 -1.07
CA VAL A 59 6.81 -24.78 -1.91
C VAL A 59 5.89 -23.84 -1.14
N VAL A 60 5.56 -24.16 0.11
CA VAL A 60 4.69 -23.31 0.94
C VAL A 60 5.40 -21.99 1.23
N VAL A 61 6.66 -22.03 1.66
CA VAL A 61 7.46 -20.83 1.95
C VAL A 61 7.64 -19.99 0.68
N GLU A 62 7.90 -20.60 -0.48
CA GLU A 62 8.00 -19.87 -1.75
C GLU A 62 6.67 -19.17 -2.12
N ASN A 63 5.53 -19.86 -1.95
CA ASN A 63 4.22 -19.26 -2.16
C ASN A 63 3.91 -18.12 -1.18
N PHE A 64 4.32 -18.25 0.09
CA PHE A 64 4.18 -17.18 1.08
C PHE A 64 5.01 -15.95 0.68
N HIS A 65 6.25 -16.16 0.21
CA HIS A 65 7.08 -15.06 -0.28
C HIS A 65 6.45 -14.37 -1.49
N LYS A 66 5.98 -15.13 -2.49
CA LYS A 66 5.28 -14.58 -3.66
C LYS A 66 4.03 -13.78 -3.28
N CYS A 67 3.23 -14.30 -2.35
CA CYS A 67 2.03 -13.62 -1.86
C CYS A 67 2.38 -12.32 -1.13
N LYS A 68 3.40 -12.35 -0.28
CA LYS A 68 3.89 -11.17 0.44
C LYS A 68 4.40 -10.10 -0.53
N GLU A 69 5.21 -10.47 -1.51
CA GLU A 69 5.73 -9.54 -2.53
C GLU A 69 4.62 -8.94 -3.38
N ALA A 70 3.65 -9.75 -3.81
CA ALA A 70 2.49 -9.27 -4.56
C ALA A 70 1.66 -8.26 -3.74
N LEU A 71 1.40 -8.56 -2.47
CA LEU A 71 0.67 -7.65 -1.58
C LEU A 71 1.42 -6.32 -1.37
N GLU A 72 2.74 -6.36 -1.17
CA GLU A 72 3.55 -5.15 -1.04
C GLU A 72 3.55 -4.30 -2.33
N ALA A 73 3.58 -4.95 -3.50
CA ALA A 73 3.47 -4.27 -4.79
C ALA A 73 2.10 -3.59 -4.97
N GLU A 74 1.00 -4.31 -4.68
CA GLU A 74 -0.36 -3.78 -4.75
C GLU A 74 -0.55 -2.57 -3.82
N MET A 75 -0.04 -2.64 -2.59
CA MET A 75 -0.12 -1.51 -1.65
C MET A 75 0.62 -0.27 -2.18
N LYS A 76 1.82 -0.44 -2.74
CA LYS A 76 2.58 0.67 -3.34
C LYS A 76 1.84 1.28 -4.54
N GLU A 77 1.21 0.45 -5.37
CA GLU A 77 0.44 0.91 -6.51
C GLU A 77 -0.82 1.66 -6.10
N GLN A 78 -1.56 1.15 -5.10
CA GLN A 78 -2.71 1.86 -4.53
C GLN A 78 -2.31 3.21 -3.92
N GLU A 79 -1.19 3.28 -3.21
CA GLU A 79 -0.68 4.56 -2.70
C GLU A 79 -0.35 5.53 -3.84
N ARG A 80 0.31 5.04 -4.89
CA ARG A 80 0.65 5.85 -6.07
C ARG A 80 -0.62 6.37 -6.77
N GLN A 81 -1.62 5.52 -6.97
CA GLN A 81 -2.91 5.92 -7.54
C GLN A 81 -3.62 6.96 -6.66
N LYS A 82 -3.67 6.75 -5.33
CA LYS A 82 -4.24 7.73 -4.39
C LYS A 82 -3.50 9.06 -4.43
N ARG A 83 -2.16 9.06 -4.58
CA ARG A 83 -1.35 10.30 -4.73
C ARG A 83 -1.70 11.02 -6.02
N LEU A 84 -1.73 10.31 -7.15
CA LEU A 84 -2.10 10.86 -8.45
C LEU A 84 -3.53 11.42 -8.45
N GLU A 85 -4.49 10.74 -7.82
CA GLU A 85 -5.86 11.22 -7.71
C GLU A 85 -5.94 12.52 -6.88
N ARG A 86 -5.17 12.60 -5.77
CA ARG A 86 -5.08 13.82 -4.96
C ARG A 86 -4.47 14.99 -5.75
N GLU A 87 -3.43 14.72 -6.54
CA GLU A 87 -2.80 15.73 -7.40
C GLU A 87 -3.76 16.20 -8.50
N LEU A 88 -4.46 15.28 -9.17
CA LEU A 88 -5.45 15.62 -10.20
C LEU A 88 -6.59 16.47 -9.62
N LYS A 89 -7.11 16.10 -8.43
CA LYS A 89 -8.13 16.90 -7.72
C LYS A 89 -7.63 18.31 -7.38
N ARG A 90 -6.37 18.44 -6.94
CA ARG A 90 -5.75 19.76 -6.68
C ARG A 90 -5.66 20.59 -7.96
N GLN A 91 -5.17 20.02 -9.06
CA GLN A 91 -5.08 20.71 -10.35
C GLN A 91 -6.45 21.14 -10.87
N GLN A 92 -7.47 20.28 -10.76
CA GLN A 92 -8.85 20.62 -11.14
C GLN A 92 -9.38 21.79 -10.31
N PHE A 93 -9.18 21.76 -9.00
CA PHE A 93 -9.60 22.83 -8.09
C PHE A 93 -8.88 24.15 -8.41
N GLU A 94 -7.56 24.12 -8.63
CA GLU A 94 -6.77 25.29 -9.03
C GLU A 94 -7.22 25.86 -10.38
N ASN A 95 -7.43 25.03 -11.39
CA ASN A 95 -7.93 25.46 -12.69
C ASN A 95 -9.31 26.10 -12.57
N GLN A 96 -10.21 25.52 -11.78
CA GLN A 96 -11.55 26.07 -11.53
C GLN A 96 -11.50 27.40 -10.76
N TYR A 97 -10.67 27.51 -9.72
CA TYR A 97 -10.45 28.75 -8.96
C TYR A 97 -9.81 29.83 -9.83
N GLY A 98 -8.80 29.49 -10.63
CA GLY A 98 -8.15 30.39 -11.57
C GLY A 98 -9.13 30.94 -12.61
N HIS A 99 -10.02 30.10 -13.15
CA HIS A 99 -11.07 30.54 -14.06
C HIS A 99 -12.10 31.45 -13.39
N ARG A 100 -12.53 31.15 -12.16
CA ARG A 100 -13.44 32.01 -11.39
C ARG A 100 -12.79 33.34 -11.03
N LYS A 101 -11.51 33.35 -10.64
CA LYS A 101 -10.75 34.57 -10.35
C LYS A 101 -10.59 35.43 -11.61
N LYS A 102 -10.17 34.87 -12.75
CA LYS A 102 -10.13 35.59 -14.04
C LYS A 102 -11.49 36.13 -14.46
N ARG A 103 -12.59 35.42 -14.16
CA ARG A 103 -13.96 35.88 -14.44
C ARG A 103 -14.37 37.03 -13.51
N ARG A 104 -13.98 36.99 -12.22
CA ARG A 104 -14.18 38.08 -11.25
C ARG A 104 -13.33 39.31 -11.54
N GLU A 105 -12.08 39.14 -11.98
CA GLU A 105 -11.22 40.25 -12.44
C GLU A 105 -11.76 40.89 -13.73
N LYS A 106 -12.48 40.13 -14.56
CA LYS A 106 -13.23 40.67 -15.71
C LYS A 106 -14.53 41.39 -15.34
N LEU A 107 -14.99 41.35 -14.08
CA LEU A 107 -16.03 42.29 -13.66
C LEU A 107 -15.38 43.66 -13.62
N GLN A 108 -15.86 44.51 -14.52
CA GLN A 108 -15.44 45.89 -14.67
C GLN A 108 -15.31 46.54 -13.28
N PRO A 109 -14.20 47.25 -13.00
CA PRO A 109 -14.00 47.86 -11.69
C PRO A 109 -15.21 48.72 -11.34
N TYR A 110 -15.66 48.67 -10.09
CA TYR A 110 -16.89 49.31 -9.58
C TYR A 110 -17.04 50.80 -9.97
N TRP A 111 -15.93 51.47 -10.27
CA TRP A 111 -15.85 52.88 -10.65
C TRP A 111 -16.13 53.16 -12.13
N HIS A 112 -16.37 52.14 -12.96
CA HIS A 112 -16.47 52.30 -14.42
C HIS A 112 -17.67 53.16 -14.85
N ASN A 113 -18.76 53.19 -14.08
CA ASN A 113 -19.95 54.02 -14.36
C ASN A 113 -20.04 55.27 -13.46
N TYR A 114 -18.92 55.78 -12.96
CA TYR A 114 -18.94 57.02 -12.18
C TYR A 114 -19.17 58.23 -13.08
N GLY A 115 -20.10 59.11 -12.68
CA GLY A 115 -20.25 60.43 -13.29
C GLY A 115 -18.97 61.28 -13.12
N PRO A 116 -18.73 62.27 -14.00
CA PRO A 116 -17.46 62.99 -14.09
C PRO A 116 -17.05 63.67 -12.77
N THR A 117 -18.01 64.22 -12.01
CA THR A 117 -17.76 64.85 -10.70
C THR A 117 -17.35 63.83 -9.64
N ARG A 118 -18.00 62.66 -9.64
CA ARG A 118 -17.76 61.57 -8.69
C ARG A 118 -16.43 60.89 -8.96
N LEU A 119 -16.03 60.79 -10.23
CA LEU A 119 -14.74 60.22 -10.66
C LEU A 119 -13.56 61.13 -10.30
N PHE A 120 -13.74 62.46 -10.40
CA PHE A 120 -12.73 63.43 -9.96
C PHE A 120 -12.47 63.32 -8.45
N LEU A 121 -13.53 63.32 -7.63
CA LEU A 121 -13.43 63.12 -6.19
C LEU A 121 -12.77 61.79 -5.83
N ASN A 122 -13.14 60.71 -6.52
CA ASN A 122 -12.50 59.41 -6.32
C ASN A 122 -11.00 59.45 -6.65
N ASN A 123 -10.61 59.98 -7.81
CA ASN A 123 -9.20 60.12 -8.20
C ASN A 123 -8.39 60.96 -7.20
N VAL A 124 -9.00 62.01 -6.63
CA VAL A 124 -8.36 62.82 -5.59
C VAL A 124 -8.16 62.01 -4.31
N VAL A 125 -9.18 61.28 -3.86
CA VAL A 125 -9.14 60.49 -2.61
C VAL A 125 -8.25 59.25 -2.73
N THR A 126 -8.22 58.58 -3.87
CA THR A 126 -7.34 57.43 -4.11
C THR A 126 -5.91 57.83 -4.50
N SER A 127 -5.60 59.13 -4.53
CA SER A 127 -4.25 59.61 -4.83
C SER A 127 -3.32 59.39 -3.64
N LYS A 128 -2.06 59.01 -3.89
CA LYS A 128 -1.05 58.79 -2.85
C LYS A 128 -0.76 60.04 -2.00
N TYR A 129 -1.04 61.23 -2.52
CA TYR A 129 -0.82 62.51 -1.84
C TYR A 129 -1.90 62.83 -0.81
N PHE A 130 -3.12 62.33 -1.00
CA PHE A 130 -4.23 62.54 -0.07
C PHE A 130 -4.00 61.80 1.25
N ASP A 131 -3.59 60.52 1.19
CA ASP A 131 -3.23 59.75 2.38
C ASP A 131 -2.04 60.38 3.13
N LEU A 132 -1.05 60.90 2.38
CA LEU A 132 0.10 61.61 2.97
C LEU A 132 -0.34 62.90 3.69
N ALA A 133 -1.31 63.63 3.14
CA ALA A 133 -1.85 64.82 3.77
C ALA A 133 -2.65 64.51 5.04
N ILE A 134 -3.48 63.45 5.03
CA ILE A 134 -4.19 62.98 6.24
C ILE A 134 -3.19 62.57 7.32
N ALA A 135 -2.16 61.79 6.95
CA ALA A 135 -1.12 61.35 7.88
C ALA A 135 -0.37 62.55 8.49
N ALA A 136 -0.04 63.57 7.70
CA ALA A 136 0.61 64.79 8.17
C ALA A 136 -0.28 65.60 9.13
N VAL A 137 -1.60 65.69 8.85
CA VAL A 137 -2.55 66.39 9.72
C VAL A 137 -2.72 65.68 11.06
N ILE A 138 -2.89 64.35 11.05
CA ILE A 138 -2.96 63.54 12.27
C ILE A 138 -1.65 63.66 13.05
N GLY A 139 -0.50 63.55 12.38
CA GLY A 139 0.81 63.70 13.01
C GLY A 139 0.99 65.07 13.68
N LYS A 140 0.59 66.16 13.01
CA LYS A 140 0.63 67.51 13.59
C LYS A 140 -0.30 67.66 14.80
N LEU A 141 -1.50 67.09 14.73
CA LEU A 141 -2.49 67.14 15.81
C LEU A 141 -2.04 66.34 17.03
N LEU A 142 -1.38 65.19 16.82
CA LEU A 142 -0.74 64.42 17.88
C LEU A 142 0.44 65.17 18.52
N LEU A 143 1.27 65.84 17.72
CA LEU A 143 2.44 66.60 18.21
C LEU A 143 2.05 67.77 19.11
N GLN A 144 0.90 68.39 18.83
CA GLN A 144 0.37 69.51 19.61
C GLN A 144 -0.39 69.07 20.88
N SER A 145 -0.67 67.77 21.03
CA SER A 145 -1.38 67.18 22.16
C SER A 145 -0.45 66.56 23.23
N ILE A 146 0.87 66.62 23.04
CA ILE A 146 1.87 66.16 24.00
C ILE A 146 2.39 67.40 24.77
N PRO A 147 2.21 67.49 26.09
CA PRO A 147 2.74 68.59 26.92
C PRO A 147 4.26 68.55 27.08
#